data_AF-F2Y9G6-F1
#
_entry.id   AF-F2Y9G6-F1
#
_cell.length_a   1.000
_cell.length_b   1.000
_cell.length_c   1.000
_cell.angle_alpha   90.00
_cell.angle_beta   90.00
_cell.angle_gamma   90.00
#
_symmetry.space_group_name_H-M   'P 1'
#
loop_
_entity.id
_entity.type
_entity.pdbx_description
1 polymer ?
#
loop_
_entity_poly.entity_id
_entity_poly.type
_entity_poly.pdbx_seq_one_letter_code
_entity_poly.pdbx_strand_id
1 'polypeptide(L)' 'PVSLVRDHNIKEKLVELGIFVQSYNGDLLYEPWEIYDERGYAFTTFEAYRDKCSHMQMEPVSHLPPWRLVPAA' A
#
# COMPACT_ATOMS: atom_id res chain seq x y z
N PRO A 1 1.93 -2.09 -13.57
CA PRO A 1 1.98 -0.69 -14.04
C PRO A 1 0.61 -0.13 -14.45
N VAL A 2 -0.19 -0.86 -15.24
CA VAL A 2 -1.53 -0.39 -15.70
C VAL A 2 -2.46 -0.04 -14.53
N SER A 3 -2.50 -0.89 -13.50
CA SER A 3 -3.35 -0.67 -12.32
C SER A 3 -3.00 0.61 -11.56
N LEU A 4 -1.72 0.99 -11.45
CA LEU A 4 -1.32 2.21 -10.73
C LEU A 4 -1.94 3.46 -11.35
N VAL A 5 -1.84 3.59 -12.68
CA VAL A 5 -2.42 4.73 -13.41
C VAL A 5 -3.93 4.72 -13.35
N ARG A 6 -4.54 3.54 -13.55
CA ARG A 6 -5.99 3.39 -13.49
C ARG A 6 -6.55 3.75 -12.11
N ASP A 7 -5.95 3.22 -11.05
CA ASP A 7 -6.44 3.38 -9.69
C ASP A 7 -6.24 4.83 -9.20
N HIS A 8 -5.19 5.51 -9.67
CA HIS A 8 -5.03 6.96 -9.50
C HIS A 8 -6.18 7.74 -10.15
N ASN A 9 -6.44 7.50 -11.44
CA ASN A 9 -7.53 8.16 -12.17
C ASN A 9 -8.92 7.90 -11.55
N ILE A 10 -9.16 6.70 -11.02
CA ILE A 10 -10.42 6.36 -10.33
C ILE A 10 -10.56 7.19 -9.05
N LYS A 11 -9.49 7.25 -8.23
CA LYS A 11 -9.49 8.02 -6.98
C LYS A 11 -9.76 9.50 -7.24
N GLU A 12 -9.07 10.09 -8.22
CA GLU A 12 -9.27 11.49 -8.60
C GLU A 12 -10.72 11.77 -9.00
N LYS A 13 -11.27 10.98 -9.91
CA LYS A 13 -12.66 11.17 -10.38
C LYS A 13 -13.70 11.01 -9.27
N LEU A 14 -13.51 10.06 -8.35
CA LEU A 14 -14.43 9.89 -7.22
C LEU A 14 -14.35 11.08 -6.26
N VAL A 15 -13.16 11.59 -5.99
CA VAL A 15 -12.97 12.79 -5.16
C VAL A 15 -13.57 14.03 -5.82
N GLU A 16 -13.42 14.21 -7.14
CA GLU A 16 -14.07 15.29 -7.90
C GLU A 16 -15.60 15.26 -7.78
N LEU A 17 -16.19 14.08 -7.64
CA LEU A 17 -17.63 13.89 -7.41
C LEU A 17 -18.04 14.05 -5.94
N GLY A 18 -17.10 14.40 -5.05
CA GLY A 18 -17.35 14.55 -3.61
C GLY A 18 -17.46 13.22 -2.86
N ILE A 19 -17.03 12.10 -3.45
CA ILE A 19 -17.05 10.77 -2.83
C ILE A 19 -15.75 10.57 -2.06
N PHE A 20 -15.85 10.17 -0.79
CA PHE A 20 -14.69 9.80 0.02
C PHE A 20 -14.06 8.49 -0.48
N VAL A 21 -12.73 8.46 -0.63
CA VAL A 21 -12.00 7.28 -1.11
C VAL A 21 -10.80 6.98 -0.22
N GLN A 22 -10.58 5.70 0.03
CA GLN A 22 -9.42 5.19 0.75
C GLN A 22 -8.87 3.93 0.07
N SER A 23 -7.55 3.80 -0.01
CA SER A 23 -6.85 2.60 -0.49
C SER A 23 -6.21 1.87 0.68
N TYR A 24 -6.07 0.55 0.55
CA TYR A 24 -5.46 -0.33 1.54
C TYR A 24 -4.52 -1.30 0.86
N ASN A 25 -3.46 -1.71 1.56
CA ASN A 25 -2.61 -2.82 1.15
C ASN A 25 -3.36 -4.15 1.38
N GLY A 26 -3.66 -4.87 0.30
CA GLY A 26 -4.37 -6.16 0.35
C GLY A 26 -3.47 -7.38 0.14
N ASP A 27 -2.30 -7.21 -0.48
CA ASP A 27 -1.53 -8.32 -1.05
C ASP A 27 -0.05 -8.35 -0.62
N LEU A 28 0.49 -7.24 -0.08
CA LEU A 28 1.90 -7.12 0.26
C LEU A 28 2.11 -7.17 1.78
N LEU A 29 3.25 -7.72 2.19
CA LEU A 29 3.69 -7.66 3.59
C LEU A 29 4.06 -6.22 4.03
N TYR A 30 4.70 -5.49 3.13
CA TYR A 30 5.11 -4.10 3.31
C TYR A 30 4.84 -3.34 2.01
N GLU A 31 4.49 -2.07 2.12
CA GLU A 31 4.38 -1.20 0.95
C GLU A 31 5.78 -0.94 0.36
N PRO A 32 5.93 -0.84 -0.96
CA PRO A 32 7.25 -0.70 -1.60
C PRO A 32 8.04 0.55 -1.17
N TRP A 33 7.36 1.59 -0.69
CA TRP A 33 7.96 2.84 -0.19
C TRP A 33 8.29 2.80 1.31
N GLU A 34 8.10 1.66 1.99
CA GLU A 34 8.50 1.50 3.39
C GLU A 34 9.91 0.91 3.51
N ILE A 35 10.44 0.34 2.42
CA ILE A 35 11.70 -0.42 2.41
C ILE A 35 12.79 0.35 1.65
N TYR A 36 13.61 1.08 2.40
CA TYR A 36 14.78 1.79 1.88
C TYR A 36 16.06 1.38 2.62
N ASP A 37 17.20 1.60 1.98
CA ASP A 37 18.49 1.51 2.62
C ASP A 37 18.71 2.67 3.62
N GLU A 38 19.82 2.65 4.36
CA GLU A 38 20.15 3.68 5.35
C GLU A 38 20.33 5.08 4.75
N ARG A 39 20.53 5.16 3.44
CA ARG A 39 20.70 6.41 2.69
C ARG A 39 19.38 6.86 2.03
N GLY A 40 18.29 6.11 2.19
CA GLY A 40 16.98 6.39 1.62
C GLY A 40 16.80 5.94 0.16
N TYR A 41 17.70 5.10 -0.37
CA TYR A 41 17.58 4.57 -1.73
C TYR A 41 16.87 3.22 -1.76
N ALA A 42 16.22 2.95 -2.89
CA ALA A 42 15.63 1.65 -3.17
C ALA A 42 16.74 0.61 -3.41
N PHE A 43 16.57 -0.58 -2.84
CA PHE A 43 17.48 -1.70 -3.06
C PHE A 43 17.48 -2.15 -4.53
N THR A 44 18.65 -2.51 -5.04
CA THR A 44 18.82 -3.04 -6.40
C THR A 44 19.11 -4.54 -6.45
N THR A 45 19.26 -5.18 -5.29
CA THR A 45 19.49 -6.63 -5.15
C THR A 45 18.43 -7.25 -4.24
N PHE A 46 18.04 -8.48 -4.56
CA PHE A 46 16.99 -9.18 -3.83
C PHE A 46 17.45 -9.57 -2.42
N GLU A 47 18.69 -10.05 -2.24
CA GLU A 47 19.16 -10.45 -0.90
C GLU A 47 19.11 -9.29 0.10
N ALA A 48 19.59 -8.10 -0.31
CA ALA A 48 19.62 -6.94 0.57
C ALA A 48 18.20 -6.45 0.92
N TYR A 49 17.29 -6.43 -0.05
CA TYR A 49 15.88 -6.10 0.18
C TYR A 49 15.22 -7.08 1.16
N ARG A 50 15.40 -8.38 0.92
CA ARG A 50 14.77 -9.44 1.74
C ARG A 50 15.32 -9.45 3.16
N ASP A 51 16.62 -9.24 3.31
CA ASP A 51 17.26 -9.15 4.62
C ASP A 51 16.70 -7.97 5.41
N LYS A 52 16.57 -6.79 4.79
CA LYS A 52 15.92 -5.63 5.40
C LYS A 52 14.49 -5.93 5.88
N CYS A 53 13.66 -6.54 5.02
CA CYS A 53 12.28 -6.91 5.35
C CYS A 53 12.19 -7.88 6.54
N SER A 54 13.18 -8.75 6.73
CA SER A 54 13.20 -9.76 7.79
C SER A 54 13.55 -9.16 9.16
N HIS A 55 14.21 -8.01 9.18
CA HIS A 55 14.56 -7.26 10.39
C HIS A 55 13.53 -6.20 10.77
N MET A 56 12.52 -5.98 9.93
CA MET A 56 11.43 -5.05 10.23
C MET A 56 10.40 -5.72 11.13
N GLN A 57 10.01 -5.03 12.20
CA GLN A 57 8.91 -5.46 13.05
C GLN A 57 7.60 -5.01 12.40
N MET A 58 6.76 -5.97 12.03
CA MET A 58 5.41 -5.67 11.56
C MET A 58 4.52 -5.50 12.79
N GLU A 59 4.09 -4.27 13.05
CA GLU A 59 3.10 -4.02 14.09
C GLU A 59 1.80 -4.79 13.75
N PRO A 60 1.17 -5.46 14.72
CA PRO A 60 -0.11 -6.10 14.50
C PRO A 60 -1.11 -5.06 13.99
N VAL A 61 -1.74 -5.33 12.85
CA VAL A 61 -2.74 -4.43 12.28
C VAL A 61 -3.90 -4.32 13.26
N SER A 62 -4.01 -3.17 13.94
CA SER A 62 -5.05 -2.89 14.93
C SER A 62 -6.44 -2.71 14.30
N HIS A 63 -6.48 -2.32 13.03
CA HIS A 63 -7.69 -2.11 12.26
C HIS A 63 -7.67 -2.98 11.01
N LEU A 64 -8.37 -4.11 11.08
CA LEU A 64 -8.53 -4.97 9.92
C LEU A 64 -9.27 -4.21 8.81
N PRO A 65 -8.83 -4.35 7.55
CA PRO A 65 -9.55 -3.73 6.44
C PRO A 65 -10.99 -4.27 6.39
N PRO A 66 -11.93 -3.51 5.82
CA PRO A 66 -13.31 -3.98 5.67
C PRO A 66 -13.36 -5.30 4.90
N TRP A 67 -13.73 -6.39 5.58
CA TRP A 67 -13.79 -7.74 4.99
C TRP A 67 -15.00 -7.93 4.06
N ARG A 68 -15.93 -6.98 4.05
CA ARG A 68 -17.14 -7.00 3.24
C ARG A 68 -17.59 -5.59 2.93
N LEU A 69 -17.98 -5.37 1.68
CA LEU A 69 -18.67 -4.15 1.29
C LEU A 69 -20.04 -4.13 1.95
N VAL A 70 -20.32 -3.07 2.69
CA VAL A 70 -21.66 -2.77 3.19
C VAL A 70 -22.40 -1.95 2.12
N PRO A 71 -23.70 -2.22 1.87
CA PRO A 71 -24.49 -1.40 0.95
C PRO A 71 -24.51 0.07 1.39
N ALA A 72 -24.49 0.98 0.42
CA ALA A 72 -24.78 2.38 0.69
C ALA A 72 -26.21 2.52 1.22
N ALA A 73 -26.39 3.31 2.29
CA ALA A 73 -27.67 3.59 2.93
C ALA A 73 -28.58 4.47 2.05
#